data_AF-A0A527H5K3-F1
#
_entry.id   AF-A0A527H5K3-F1
#
_cell.length_a   1.000
_cell.length_b   1.000
_cell.length_c   1.000
_cell.angle_alpha   90.00
_cell.angle_beta   90.00
_cell.angle_gamma   90.00
#
_symmetry.space_group_name_H-M   'P 1'
#
loop_
_entity.id
_entity.type
_entity.pdbx_description
1 polymer ?
#
loop_
_entity_poly.entity_id
_entity_poly.type
_entity_poly.pdbx_seq_one_letter_code
_entity_poly.pdbx_strand_id
1 'polypeptide(L)' 'MPRVIKHPEFRREELLDHAQTLFLTQGYDKASLNDVIASAGVSKGAFYHYFPSKEALLEALA' A
#
# COMPACT_ATOMS: atom_id res chain seq x y z
N MET A 1 22.99 -7.04 5.37
CA MET A 1 22.18 -5.96 5.99
C MET A 1 21.07 -6.61 6.80
N PRO A 2 20.89 -6.28 8.09
CA PRO A 2 19.79 -6.85 8.88
C PRO A 2 18.46 -6.28 8.36
N ARG A 3 17.45 -7.14 8.20
CA ARG A 3 16.13 -6.72 7.73
C ARG A 3 15.48 -5.88 8.83
N VAL A 4 15.29 -4.57 8.61
CA VAL A 4 14.60 -3.71 9.57
C VAL A 4 13.14 -4.18 9.68
N ILE A 5 12.81 -4.83 10.79
CA ILE A 5 11.45 -5.27 11.08
C ILE A 5 10.71 -4.05 11.65
N LYS A 6 10.10 -3.25 10.77
CA LYS A 6 9.08 -2.27 11.20
C LYS A 6 7.88 -3.02 11.78
N HIS A 7 7.30 -2.49 12.84
CA HIS A 7 6.08 -3.01 13.46
C HIS A 7 4.93 -3.09 12.41
N PRO A 8 4.02 -4.07 12.54
CA PRO A 8 2.98 -4.30 11.53
C PRO A 8 2.09 -3.08 11.28
N GLU A 9 1.71 -2.37 12.35
CA GLU A 9 0.86 -1.17 12.31
C GLU A 9 1.49 -0.06 11.44
N PHE A 10 2.76 0.26 11.70
CA PHE A 10 3.51 1.26 10.93
C PHE A 10 3.61 0.92 9.44
N ARG A 11 3.68 -0.38 9.10
CA ARG A 11 3.74 -0.80 7.70
C ARG A 11 2.40 -0.64 7.01
N ARG A 12 1.30 -0.87 7.71
CA ARG A 12 -0.06 -0.65 7.17
C ARG A 12 -0.29 0.83 6.87
N GLU A 13 0.09 1.73 7.78
CA GLU A 13 -0.03 3.18 7.56
C GLU A 13 0.83 3.67 6.40
N GLU A 14 2.09 3.21 6.30
CA GLU A 14 2.98 3.55 5.18
C GLU A 14 2.35 3.14 3.83
N LEU A 15 1.73 1.96 3.75
CA LEU A 15 1.02 1.52 2.56
C LEU A 15 -0.19 2.41 2.21
N LEU A 16 -0.91 2.90 3.22
CA LEU A 16 -2.05 3.81 3.01
C LEU A 16 -1.57 5.17 2.51
N ASP A 17 -0.48 5.72 3.04
CA ASP A 17 0.10 6.98 2.56
C ASP A 17 0.53 6.89 1.09
N HIS A 18 1.19 5.80 0.73
CA HIS A 18 1.57 5.52 -0.66
C HIS A 18 0.34 5.39 -1.57
N ALA A 19 -0.69 4.65 -1.14
CA ALA A 19 -1.92 4.49 -1.90
C ALA A 19 -2.67 5.81 -2.07
N GLN A 20 -2.80 6.61 -1.01
CA GLN A 20 -3.47 7.91 -1.04
C GLN A 20 -2.77 8.86 -2.01
N THR A 21 -1.44 8.95 -1.94
CA THR A 21 -0.64 9.77 -2.86
C THR A 21 -0.86 9.35 -4.30
N LEU A 22 -0.89 8.04 -4.57
CA LEU A 22 -1.08 7.50 -5.90
C LEU A 22 -2.50 7.79 -6.42
N PHE A 23 -3.52 7.60 -5.58
CA PHE A 23 -4.92 7.86 -5.93
C PHE A 23 -5.17 9.34 -6.21
N LEU A 24 -4.54 10.25 -5.45
CA LEU A 24 -4.65 11.70 -5.66
C LEU A 24 -3.93 12.17 -6.93
N THR A 25 -2.81 11.54 -7.29
CA THR A 25 -1.98 11.97 -8.43
C THR A 25 -2.45 11.38 -9.77
N GLN A 26 -2.89 10.12 -9.79
CA GLN A 26 -3.22 9.40 -11.02
C GLN A 26 -4.73 9.20 -11.20
N GLY A 27 -5.51 9.40 -10.13
CA GLY A 27 -6.90 9.00 -10.02
C GLY A 27 -7.05 7.54 -9.59
N TYR A 28 -8.14 7.24 -8.88
CA TYR A 28 -8.42 5.88 -8.41
C TYR A 28 -8.36 4.88 -9.55
N ASP A 29 -9.10 5.07 -10.66
CA ASP A 29 -9.22 4.08 -11.73
C ASP A 29 -7.88 3.67 -12.37
N LYS A 30 -6.96 4.63 -12.55
CA LYS A 30 -5.66 4.37 -13.18
C LYS A 30 -4.64 3.75 -12.24
N ALA A 31 -4.72 4.04 -10.95
CA ALA A 31 -3.81 3.49 -9.96
C ALA A 31 -4.01 1.96 -9.81
N SER A 32 -2.92 1.20 -9.73
CA SER A 32 -2.99 -0.25 -9.47
C SER A 32 -2.37 -0.62 -8.13
N LEU A 33 -2.74 -1.80 -7.61
CA LEU A 33 -2.08 -2.37 -6.44
C LEU A 33 -0.57 -2.55 -6.66
N ASN A 34 -0.15 -2.87 -7.89
CA ASN A 34 1.27 -3.04 -8.21
C ASN A 34 2.05 -1.73 -8.08
N ASP A 35 1.43 -0.58 -8.40
CA ASP A 35 2.07 0.73 -8.27
C ASP A 35 2.26 1.12 -6.80
N VAL A 36 1.28 0.79 -5.95
CA VAL A 36 1.41 0.97 -4.50
C VAL A 36 2.50 0.07 -3.93
N ILE A 37 2.53 -1.20 -4.34
CA ILE A 37 3.56 -2.17 -3.92
C ILE A 37 4.96 -1.71 -4.33
N ALA A 38 5.10 -1.24 -5.58
CA ALA A 38 6.35 -0.73 -6.11
C ALA A 38 6.81 0.54 -5.40
N SER A 39 5.90 1.49 -5.16
CA SER A 39 6.22 2.76 -4.47
C SER A 39 6.56 2.55 -3.00
N ALA A 40 5.90 1.61 -2.31
CA ALA A 40 6.19 1.29 -0.92
C ALA A 40 7.39 0.34 -0.73
N GLY A 41 7.97 -0.20 -1.80
CA GLY A 41 9.14 -1.08 -1.74
C GLY A 41 8.89 -2.39 -0.99
N VAL A 42 7.65 -2.87 -0.95
CA VAL A 42 7.27 -4.14 -0.29
C VAL A 42 7.11 -5.28 -1.30
N SER A 43 7.13 -6.51 -0.83
CA SER A 43 6.77 -7.65 -1.68
C SER A 43 5.26 -7.75 -1.85
N LYS A 44 4.80 -8.34 -2.96
CA LYS A 44 3.37 -8.60 -3.19
C LYS A 44 2.73 -9.38 -2.05
N GLY A 45 3.37 -10.47 -1.60
CA GLY A 45 2.85 -11.29 -0.51
C GLY A 45 2.71 -10.51 0.80
N ALA A 46 3.67 -9.63 1.11
CA ALA A 46 3.58 -8.77 2.28
C ALA A 46 2.44 -7.75 2.16
N PHE A 47 2.24 -7.17 0.97
CA PHE A 47 1.14 -6.25 0.71
C PHE A 47 -0.23 -6.94 0.85
N TYR A 48 -0.42 -8.09 0.20
CA TYR A 48 -1.69 -8.84 0.23
C TYR A 48 -2.04 -9.38 1.62
N HIS A 49 -1.08 -9.43 2.55
CA HIS A 49 -1.37 -9.70 3.96
C HIS A 49 -2.16 -8.57 4.64
N TYR A 50 -1.96 -7.32 4.21
CA TYR A 50 -2.65 -6.15 4.74
C TYR A 50 -3.90 -5.78 3.92
N PHE A 51 -3.79 -5.81 2.59
CA PHE A 51 -4.85 -5.36 1.69
C PHE A 51 -5.10 -6.39 0.59
N PRO A 52 -6.25 -7.08 0.61
CA PRO A 52 -6.56 -8.10 -0.39
C PRO A 52 -6.95 -7.52 -1.75
N SER A 53 -7.43 -6.27 -1.79
CA SER A 53 -7.90 -5.61 -3.01
C SER A 53 -7.69 -4.10 -3.00
N LYS A 54 -7.94 -3.46 -4.14
CA LYS A 54 -7.86 -2.01 -4.31
C LYS A 54 -9.02 -1.30 -3.60
N GLU A 55 -10.19 -1.95 -3.57
CA GLU A 55 -11.36 -1.52 -2.82
C GLU A 55 -11.07 -1.54 -1.32
N ALA A 56 -10.43 -2.59 -0.80
CA ALA A 56 -10.04 -2.64 0.62
C ALA A 56 -9.04 -1.53 1.01
N LEU A 57 -8.18 -1.12 0.07
CA LEU A 57 -7.31 0.05 0.24
C LEU A 57 -8.13 1.35 0.32
N LEU A 58 -9.13 1.50 -0.56
CA LEU A 58 -10.01 2.67 -0.57
C LEU A 58 -10.88 2.74 0.69
N GLU A 59 -11.46 1.62 1.12
CA GLU A 59 -12.24 1.51 2.35
C GLU A 59 -11.40 1.87 3.59
N ALA A 60 -10.12 1.50 3.60
CA ALA A 60 -9.22 1.83 4.70
C ALA A 60 -8.76 3.31 4.71
N LEU A 61 -8.97 4.04 3.62
CA LEU A 61 -8.69 5.48 3.50
C LEU A 61 -9.91 6.36 3.78
N ALA A 62 -11.11 5.77 3.83
CA ALA A 62 -12.38 6.45 4.09
C ALA A 62 -12.67 6.58 5.59
#